data_AF-A0A3S3IPS5-F1
#
_entry.id   AF-A0A3S3IPS5-F1
#
_cell.length_a   1.000
_cell.length_b   1.000
_cell.length_c   1.000
_cell.angle_alpha   90.00
_cell.angle_beta   90.00
_cell.angle_gamma   90.00
#
_symmetry.space_group_name_H-M   'P 1'
#
loop_
_entity.id
_entity.type
_entity.pdbx_description
1 polymer ?
#
loop_
_entity_poly.entity_id
_entity_poly.type
_entity_poly.pdbx_seq_one_letter_code
_entity_poly.pdbx_strand_id
1 'polypeptide(L)'
;MTSEPVPGAVVAAVRVARSCLLDAQFRLDDHGYHCRLLDGLQDGAATLLAEWAGRDRPISAPDVPDFIAEAAREYRRWQKRTY
;
A
#
# COMPACT_ATOMS: atom_id res chain seq x y z
N MET A 1 -23.83 -5.90 -14.10
CA MET A 1 -24.03 -4.77 -13.17
C MET A 1 -23.72 -3.51 -13.95
N THR A 2 -24.71 -2.67 -14.20
CA THR A 2 -24.49 -1.33 -14.76
C THR A 2 -23.77 -0.51 -13.69
N SER A 3 -22.45 -0.40 -13.80
CA SER A 3 -21.63 0.32 -12.84
C SER A 3 -21.84 1.81 -13.04
N GLU A 4 -22.74 2.41 -12.26
CA GLU A 4 -22.72 3.87 -12.12
C GLU A 4 -21.30 4.32 -11.68
N PRO A 5 -20.82 5.47 -12.18
CA PRO A 5 -19.52 5.99 -11.77
C PRO A 5 -19.54 6.28 -10.27
N VAL A 6 -18.51 5.82 -9.57
CA VAL A 6 -18.38 6.05 -8.12
C VAL A 6 -18.30 7.56 -7.86
N PRO A 7 -19.12 8.11 -6.95
CA PRO A 7 -19.09 9.54 -6.66
C PRO A 7 -17.70 10.00 -6.21
N GLY A 8 -17.25 11.16 -6.72
CA GLY A 8 -15.92 11.69 -6.42
C GLY A 8 -15.66 11.90 -4.92
N ALA A 9 -16.69 12.22 -4.14
CA ALA A 9 -16.60 12.33 -2.68
C ALA A 9 -16.22 10.99 -2.01
N VAL A 10 -16.72 9.87 -2.53
CA VAL A 10 -16.39 8.52 -2.03
C VAL A 10 -14.93 8.18 -2.35
N VAL A 11 -14.50 8.45 -3.59
CA VAL A 11 -13.09 8.28 -3.99
C VAL A 11 -12.15 9.11 -3.10
N ALA A 12 -12.52 10.36 -2.82
CA ALA A 12 -11.74 11.23 -1.96
C ALA A 12 -11.66 10.69 -0.52
N ALA A 13 -12.77 10.24 0.06
CA ALA A 13 -12.80 9.65 1.39
C ALA A 13 -11.88 8.42 1.50
N VAL A 14 -11.90 7.52 0.51
CA VAL A 14 -11.03 6.34 0.50
C VAL A 14 -9.56 6.70 0.33
N ARG A 15 -9.23 7.74 -0.46
CA ARG A 15 -7.86 8.27 -0.55
C ARG A 15 -7.35 8.77 0.80
N VAL A 16 -8.17 9.53 1.53
CA VAL A 16 -7.84 10.01 2.87
C VAL A 16 -7.60 8.83 3.82
N ALA A 17 -8.51 7.86 3.85
CA ALA A 17 -8.37 6.66 4.67
C ALA A 17 -7.06 5.91 4.38
N ARG A 18 -6.74 5.70 3.09
CA ARG A 18 -5.49 5.05 2.68
C ARG A 18 -4.24 5.80 3.18
N SER A 19 -4.23 7.12 3.11
CA SER A 19 -3.12 7.93 3.62
C SER A 19 -2.96 7.80 5.13
N CYS A 20 -4.07 7.78 5.89
CA CYS A 20 -4.02 7.55 7.34
C CYS A 20 -3.50 6.15 7.70
N LEU A 21 -3.89 5.12 6.94
CA LEU A 21 -3.40 3.75 7.14
C LEU A 21 -1.89 3.65 6.87
N LEU A 22 -1.39 4.30 5.83
CA LEU A 22 0.04 4.38 5.53
C LEU A 22 0.83 5.10 6.63
N ASP A 23 0.32 6.24 7.13
CA ASP A 23 0.95 6.95 8.24
C ASP A 23 1.02 6.07 9.51
N ALA A 24 -0.05 5.36 9.82
CA ALA A 24 -0.08 4.44 10.95
C ALA A 24 0.92 3.29 10.79
N GLN A 25 1.10 2.74 9.58
CA GLN A 25 2.11 1.72 9.31
C GLN A 25 3.53 2.24 9.56
N PHE A 26 3.86 3.44 9.04
CA PHE A 26 5.18 4.02 9.25
C PHE A 26 5.48 4.23 10.74
N ARG A 27 4.52 4.73 11.51
CA ARG A 27 4.70 4.89 12.97
C ARG A 27 4.88 3.57 13.70
N LEU A 28 4.18 2.50 13.29
CA LEU A 28 4.39 1.18 13.86
C LEU A 28 5.79 0.64 13.53
N ASP A 29 6.21 0.79 12.28
CA ASP A 29 7.52 0.36 11.80
C ASP A 29 8.66 1.11 12.52
N ASP A 30 8.52 2.43 12.73
CA ASP A 30 9.47 3.26 13.48
C ASP A 30 9.68 2.77 14.92
N HIS A 31 8.66 2.15 15.50
CA HIS A 31 8.70 1.55 16.84
C HIS A 31 8.97 0.04 16.82
N GLY A 32 9.25 -0.54 15.66
CA GLY A 32 9.57 -1.97 15.51
C GLY A 32 8.37 -2.91 15.63
N TYR A 33 7.14 -2.40 15.52
CA TYR A 33 5.92 -3.18 15.52
C TYR A 33 5.45 -3.48 14.11
N HIS A 34 4.84 -4.66 13.93
CA HIS A 34 4.23 -5.06 12.66
C HIS A 34 2.76 -5.45 12.89
N CYS A 35 1.85 -4.94 12.06
CA CYS A 35 0.42 -5.23 12.14
C CYS A 35 -0.14 -5.70 10.80
N ARG A 36 -0.24 -7.02 10.63
CA ARG A 36 -0.77 -7.65 9.40
C ARG A 36 -2.19 -7.19 9.02
N LEU A 37 -3.04 -6.91 10.01
CA LEU A 37 -4.40 -6.43 9.74
C LEU A 37 -4.40 -5.04 9.11
N LEU A 38 -3.45 -4.19 9.50
CA LEU A 38 -3.29 -2.86 8.93
C LEU A 38 -2.83 -2.92 7.47
N ASP A 39 -1.95 -3.87 7.14
CA ASP A 39 -1.53 -4.14 5.75
C ASP A 39 -2.69 -4.58 4.88
N GLY A 40 -3.56 -5.45 5.39
CA GLY A 40 -4.76 -5.88 4.66
C GLY A 40 -5.73 -4.72 4.39
N LEU A 41 -5.91 -3.82 5.36
CA LEU A 41 -6.76 -2.63 5.18
C LEU A 41 -6.14 -1.66 4.16
N GLN A 42 -4.83 -1.47 4.19
CA GLN A 42 -4.11 -0.61 3.27
C GLN A 42 -4.16 -1.16 1.83
N ASP A 43 -3.95 -2.47 1.64
CA ASP A 43 -4.07 -3.16 0.35
C ASP A 43 -5.51 -3.11 -0.18
N GLY A 44 -6.50 -3.33 0.68
CA GLY A 44 -7.92 -3.24 0.31
C GLY A 44 -8.31 -1.85 -0.17
N ALA A 45 -7.88 -0.80 0.52
CA ALA A 45 -8.12 0.59 0.10
C ALA A 45 -7.40 0.91 -1.23
N ALA A 46 -6.18 0.40 -1.44
CA ALA A 46 -5.46 0.55 -2.69
C ALA A 46 -6.16 -0.16 -3.86
N THR A 47 -6.67 -1.38 -3.61
CA THR A 47 -7.40 -2.19 -4.60
C THR A 47 -8.68 -1.50 -5.04
N LEU A 48 -9.51 -1.03 -4.10
CA LEU A 48 -10.74 -0.29 -4.41
C LEU A 48 -10.47 0.93 -5.29
N LEU A 49 -9.42 1.71 -4.97
CA LEU A 49 -9.05 2.88 -5.75
C LEU A 49 -8.51 2.52 -7.15
N ALA A 50 -7.90 1.35 -7.31
CA ALA A 50 -7.46 0.86 -8.61
C ALA A 50 -8.66 0.43 -9.47
N GLU A 51 -9.57 -0.35 -8.89
CA GLU A 51 -10.81 -0.79 -9.55
C GLU A 51 -11.64 0.40 -10.04
N TRP A 52 -11.86 1.41 -9.18
CA TRP A 52 -12.61 2.61 -9.57
C TRP A 52 -11.91 3.49 -10.60
N ALA A 53 -10.59 3.35 -10.74
CA ALA A 53 -9.82 4.01 -11.79
C ALA A 53 -9.80 3.20 -13.10
N GLY A 54 -10.53 2.07 -13.19
CA GLY A 54 -10.52 1.18 -14.33
C GLY A 54 -9.20 0.43 -14.51
N ARG A 55 -8.41 0.28 -13.43
CA ARG A 55 -7.17 -0.50 -13.44
C ARG A 55 -7.46 -1.88 -12.87
N ASP A 56 -7.14 -2.90 -13.64
CA ASP A 56 -7.18 -4.26 -13.14
C ASP A 56 -6.04 -4.52 -12.16
N ARG A 57 -6.33 -5.27 -11.09
CA ARG A 57 -5.29 -5.85 -10.24
C ARG A 57 -4.46 -6.77 -11.13
N PRO A 58 -3.13 -6.60 -11.22
CA PRO A 58 -2.30 -7.59 -11.89
C PRO A 58 -2.53 -8.93 -11.19
N ILE A 59 -3.13 -9.89 -11.92
CA ILE A 59 -3.50 -11.23 -11.43
C ILE A 59 -2.25 -11.98 -10.92
N SER A 60 -1.10 -11.59 -11.43
CA SER A 60 0.23 -11.96 -10.99
C SER A 60 1.02 -10.68 -10.89
N ALA A 61 1.48 -10.32 -9.69
CA ALA A 61 2.60 -9.40 -9.60
C ALA A 61 3.72 -10.02 -10.47
N PRO A 62 4.26 -9.33 -11.48
CA PRO A 62 5.43 -9.83 -12.17
C PRO A 62 6.47 -10.10 -11.09
N ASP A 63 7.09 -11.27 -11.15
CA ASP A 63 8.10 -11.70 -10.19
C ASP A 63 9.07 -10.53 -9.96
N VAL A 64 9.10 -10.00 -8.74
CA VAL A 64 9.95 -8.85 -8.45
C VAL A 64 11.37 -9.33 -8.69
N PRO A 65 12.12 -8.77 -9.65
CA PRO A 65 13.45 -9.26 -9.93
C PRO A 65 14.30 -9.24 -8.66
N ASP A 66 15.06 -10.31 -8.43
CA ASP A 66 15.82 -10.51 -7.17
C ASP A 66 16.70 -9.31 -6.82
N PHE A 67 17.23 -8.62 -7.84
CA PHE A 67 18.06 -7.42 -7.66
C PHE A 67 17.31 -6.26 -6.97
N ILE A 68 16.00 -6.10 -7.20
CA ILE A 68 15.19 -5.06 -6.53
C ILE A 68 14.96 -5.44 -5.07
N ALA A 69 14.66 -6.72 -4.81
CA ALA A 69 14.49 -7.22 -3.45
C ALA A 69 15.79 -7.14 -2.63
N GLU A 70 16.93 -7.38 -3.28
CA GLU A 70 18.27 -7.22 -2.70
C GLU A 70 18.60 -5.75 -2.40
N ALA A 71 18.41 -4.85 -3.38
CA ALA A 71 18.62 -3.41 -3.18
C ALA A 71 17.74 -2.85 -2.04
N ALA A 72 16.47 -3.27 -1.95
CA ALA A 72 15.58 -2.87 -0.86
C ALA A 72 16.01 -3.43 0.51
N ARG A 73 16.62 -4.62 0.55
CA ARG A 73 17.22 -5.17 1.78
C ARG A 73 18.47 -4.38 2.18
N GLU A 74 19.34 -4.06 1.24
CA GLU A 74 20.56 -3.27 1.49
C GLU A 74 20.25 -1.85 1.96
N TYR A 75 19.31 -1.17 1.31
CA TYR A 75 18.87 0.16 1.71
C TYR A 75 18.38 0.19 3.17
N ARG A 76 17.56 -0.80 3.56
CA ARG A 76 17.09 -0.94 4.94
C ARG A 76 18.22 -1.25 5.93
N ARG A 77 19.24 -2.01 5.54
CA ARG A 77 20.43 -2.25 6.38
C ARG A 77 21.26 -0.98 6.57
N TRP A 78 21.41 -0.17 5.51
CA TRP A 78 22.15 1.09 5.58
C TRP A 78 21.47 2.10 6.48
N GLN A 79 20.15 2.30 6.32
CA GLN A 79 19.34 3.17 7.18
C GLN A 79 19.42 2.81 8.68
N LYS A 80 19.48 1.51 9.02
CA LYS A 80 19.62 1.02 10.41
C LYS A 80 21.01 1.19 11.02
N ARG A 81 22.02 1.59 10.24
CA ARG A 81 23.42 1.80 10.70
C ARG A 81 23.75 3.28 10.96
N THR A 82 22.83 4.20 10.68
CA THR A 82 23.07 5.65 10.80
C THR A 82 22.51 6.24 12.11
N TYR A 83 22.19 5.41 13.10
CA TYR A 83 21.87 5.85 14.47
C TYR A 83 23.08 5.69 15.39
#